data_AF-A0A7C4HJS6-F1
#
_entry.id   AF-A0A7C4HJS6-F1
#
_cell.length_a   1.000
_cell.length_b   1.000
_cell.length_c   1.000
_cell.angle_alpha   90.00
_cell.angle_beta   90.00
_cell.angle_gamma   90.00
#
_symmetry.space_group_name_H-M   'P 1'
#
loop_
_entity.id
_entity.type
_entity.pdbx_description
1 polymer ?
#
loop_
_entity_poly.entity_id
_entity_poly.type
_entity_poly.pdbx_seq_one_letter_code
_entity_poly.pdbx_strand_id
1 'polypeptide(L)'
;GPQAEFPSAPTRAGCGCVRSIDIGAYDTCPFGCGYCYATNSRRAALERRARHNPEDSLLWRPALLEGKILERAPGPQREPLSLASSQISSTSAKTIAVPAIGSHITAETPSHSAR
;
A
#
# COMPACT_ATOMS: atom_id res chain seq x y z
N GLY A 1 8.36 -9.76 29.56
CA GLY A 1 7.15 -8.91 29.66
C GLY A 1 5.94 -9.73 29.24
N PRO A 2 4.75 -9.49 29.79
CA PRO A 2 3.56 -10.25 29.41
C PRO A 2 3.28 -10.02 27.93
N GLN A 3 3.06 -11.10 27.19
CA GLN A 3 2.72 -11.04 25.78
C GLN A 3 1.32 -10.43 25.68
N ALA A 4 1.22 -9.20 25.20
CA ALA A 4 -0.07 -8.57 24.97
C ALA A 4 -0.76 -9.31 23.83
N GLU A 5 -1.88 -9.97 24.13
CA GLU A 5 -2.74 -10.58 23.12
C GLU A 5 -3.50 -9.49 22.36
N PHE A 6 -3.20 -9.37 21.07
CA PHE A 6 -3.90 -8.45 20.18
C PHE A 6 -5.16 -9.10 19.62
N PRO A 7 -6.27 -8.35 19.45
CA PRO A 7 -7.48 -8.87 18.82
C PRO A 7 -7.19 -9.39 17.41
N SER A 8 -7.63 -10.61 17.10
CA SER A 8 -7.49 -11.22 15.77
C SER A 8 -8.48 -10.67 14.73
N ALA A 9 -9.37 -9.76 15.15
CA ALA A 9 -10.41 -9.15 14.35
C ALA A 9 -10.40 -7.60 14.46
N PRO A 10 -10.95 -6.88 13.47
CA PRO A 10 -10.97 -5.43 13.48
C PRO A 10 -11.81 -4.87 14.64
N THR A 11 -11.27 -3.87 15.35
CA THR A 11 -11.92 -3.26 16.53
C THR A 11 -12.91 -2.14 16.19
N ARG A 12 -12.92 -1.63 14.95
CA ARG A 12 -13.81 -0.55 14.51
C ARG A 12 -15.08 -1.12 13.88
N ALA A 13 -16.24 -0.70 14.38
CA ALA A 13 -17.53 -1.05 13.79
C ALA A 13 -17.57 -0.69 12.29
N GLY A 14 -17.95 -1.65 11.44
CA GLY A 14 -18.00 -1.50 9.99
C GLY A 14 -16.65 -1.64 9.24
N CYS A 15 -15.54 -1.99 9.90
CA CYS A 15 -14.26 -2.27 9.21
C CYS A 15 -14.36 -3.59 8.43
N GLY A 16 -14.26 -3.55 7.09
CA GLY A 16 -14.14 -4.73 6.23
C GLY A 16 -12.71 -5.28 6.15
N CYS A 17 -11.94 -5.13 7.23
CA CYS A 17 -10.50 -5.29 7.23
C CYS A 17 -10.14 -6.78 7.22
N VAL A 18 -9.35 -7.19 6.23
CA VAL A 18 -8.93 -8.59 6.03
C VAL A 18 -7.47 -8.75 6.40
N ARG A 19 -7.05 -10.01 6.63
CA ARG A 19 -5.64 -10.33 6.83
C ARG A 19 -4.83 -9.80 5.64
N SER A 20 -3.86 -8.93 5.91
CA SER A 20 -2.90 -8.50 4.92
C SER A 20 -1.88 -9.62 4.68
N ILE A 21 -1.57 -9.87 3.43
CA ILE A 21 -0.45 -10.73 3.02
C ILE A 21 0.50 -9.82 2.26
N ASP A 22 1.79 -9.90 2.57
CA ASP A 22 2.79 -9.14 1.83
C ASP A 22 2.82 -9.62 0.37
N ILE A 23 2.70 -8.67 -0.55
CA ILE A 23 2.68 -8.92 -2.00
C ILE A 23 4.03 -8.61 -2.66
N GLY A 24 4.99 -8.06 -1.90
CA GLY A 24 6.29 -7.64 -2.42
C GLY A 24 7.33 -8.75 -2.49
N ALA A 25 8.32 -8.58 -3.38
CA ALA A 25 9.55 -9.37 -3.37
C ALA A 25 10.69 -8.53 -2.79
N TYR A 26 11.19 -8.92 -1.62
CA TYR A 26 12.21 -8.14 -0.91
C TYR A 26 13.54 -8.17 -1.64
N ASP A 27 14.37 -7.16 -1.35
CA ASP A 27 15.69 -6.99 -1.95
C ASP A 27 15.61 -7.04 -3.49
N THR A 28 14.63 -6.38 -4.11
CA THR A 28 14.54 -6.24 -5.58
C THR A 28 14.51 -4.79 -6.04
N CYS A 29 14.28 -3.83 -5.12
CA CYS A 29 14.21 -2.41 -5.44
C CYS A 29 15.62 -1.77 -5.51
N PRO A 30 16.02 -1.15 -6.63
CA PRO A 30 17.37 -0.58 -6.79
C PRO A 30 17.53 0.83 -6.19
N PHE A 31 16.46 1.47 -5.70
CA PHE A 31 16.46 2.90 -5.36
C PHE A 31 17.32 3.27 -4.16
N GLY A 32 17.55 2.36 -3.21
CA GLY A 32 18.49 2.59 -2.11
C GLY A 32 18.04 3.64 -1.09
N CYS A 33 16.74 3.75 -0.81
CA CYS A 33 16.23 4.68 0.19
C CYS A 33 16.74 4.31 1.60
N GLY A 34 17.20 5.31 2.37
CA GLY A 34 17.72 5.09 3.74
C GLY A 34 16.68 4.62 4.75
N TYR A 35 15.39 4.74 4.41
CA TYR A 35 14.24 4.27 5.21
C TYR A 35 13.61 2.99 4.65
N CYS A 36 14.24 2.34 3.67
CA CYS A 36 13.66 1.17 3.03
C CYS A 36 13.67 -0.03 3.98
N TYR A 37 12.49 -0.50 4.38
CA TYR A 37 12.37 -1.75 5.13
C TYR A 37 12.44 -2.99 4.23
N ALA A 38 12.08 -2.86 2.95
CA ALA A 38 11.95 -3.98 2.02
C ALA A 38 13.26 -4.38 1.32
N THR A 39 14.33 -3.57 1.47
CA THR A 39 15.65 -3.85 0.89
C THR A 39 16.70 -3.78 1.99
N ASN A 40 17.08 -4.95 2.49
CA ASN A 40 18.14 -5.12 3.48
C ASN A 40 19.54 -5.09 2.84
N SER A 41 19.65 -5.47 1.55
CA SER A 41 20.91 -5.44 0.80
C SER A 41 20.73 -4.81 -0.57
N ARG A 42 21.24 -3.58 -0.72
CA ARG A 42 21.27 -2.88 -2.02
C ARG A 42 22.00 -3.68 -3.08
N ARG A 43 23.10 -4.37 -2.72
CA ARG A 43 23.84 -5.24 -3.63
C ARG A 43 22.95 -6.36 -4.17
N ALA A 44 22.23 -7.06 -3.28
CA ALA A 44 21.32 -8.13 -3.69
C ALA A 44 20.20 -7.60 -4.60
N ALA A 45 19.65 -6.42 -4.32
CA ALA A 45 18.64 -5.80 -5.16
C ALA A 45 19.12 -5.48 -6.57
N LEU A 46 20.35 -4.96 -6.70
CA LEU A 46 20.95 -4.70 -8.00
C LEU A 46 21.20 -5.99 -8.79
N GLU A 47 21.75 -7.03 -8.14
CA GLU A 47 21.99 -8.33 -8.78
C GLU A 47 20.69 -9.01 -9.24
N ARG A 48 19.64 -8.95 -8.42
CA ARG A 48 18.34 -9.55 -8.76
C ARG A 48 17.64 -8.78 -9.86
N ARG A 49 17.69 -7.44 -9.83
CA ARG A 49 17.20 -6.61 -10.94
C ARG A 49 17.92 -6.92 -12.24
N ALA A 50 19.24 -7.12 -12.21
CA ALA A 50 20.02 -7.46 -13.40
C ALA A 50 19.66 -8.83 -13.99
N ARG A 51 19.25 -9.79 -13.15
CA ARG A 51 18.77 -11.12 -13.57
C ARG A 51 17.26 -11.18 -13.81
N HIS A 52 16.54 -10.07 -13.75
CA HIS A 52 15.10 -10.06 -13.95
C HIS A 52 14.78 -10.48 -15.39
N ASN A 53 13.90 -11.46 -15.53
CA ASN A 53 13.34 -11.88 -16.80
C ASN A 53 11.94 -11.25 -16.95
N PRO A 54 11.72 -10.35 -17.93
CA PRO A 54 10.42 -9.69 -18.11
C PRO A 54 9.29 -10.65 -18.52
N GLU A 55 9.63 -11.83 -19.05
CA GLU A 55 8.65 -12.86 -19.43
C GLU A 55 8.27 -13.78 -18.26
N ASP A 56 8.91 -13.63 -17.10
CA ASP A 56 8.60 -14.42 -15.90
C ASP A 56 7.43 -13.79 -15.13
N SER A 57 6.59 -14.63 -14.53
CA SER A 57 5.51 -14.17 -13.64
C SER A 57 6.01 -13.66 -12.30
N LEU A 58 7.24 -13.99 -11.90
CA LEU A 58 7.87 -13.49 -10.69
C LEU A 58 8.80 -12.31 -10.97
N LEU A 59 8.72 -11.27 -10.13
CA LEU A 59 9.66 -10.15 -10.16
C LEU A 59 11.12 -10.61 -9.95
N TRP A 60 11.31 -11.63 -9.11
CA TRP A 60 12.58 -12.32 -8.94
C TRP A 60 12.32 -13.81 -8.68
N ARG A 61 12.92 -14.68 -9.50
CA ARG A 61 12.87 -16.13 -9.31
C ARG A 61 14.06 -16.60 -8.46
N PRO A 62 13.84 -17.07 -7.22
CA PRO A 62 14.88 -17.71 -6.44
C PRO A 62 15.21 -19.09 -7.01
N ALA A 63 16.42 -19.59 -6.76
CA ALA A 63 16.88 -20.88 -7.26
C ALA A 63 15.94 -22.05 -6.88
N LEU A 64 15.26 -21.99 -5.74
CA LEU A 64 14.29 -23.00 -5.30
C LEU A 64 13.10 -23.16 -6.27
N LEU A 65 12.80 -22.11 -7.03
CA LEU A 65 11.69 -22.09 -7.98
C LEU A 65 12.15 -22.19 -9.44
N GLU A 66 13.43 -22.45 -9.70
CA GLU A 66 13.95 -22.56 -11.06
C GLU A 66 13.25 -23.68 -11.83
N GLY A 67 12.86 -23.40 -13.08
CA GLY A 67 12.13 -24.36 -13.94
C GLY A 67 10.72 -24.77 -13.46
N LYS A 68 10.23 -24.24 -12.34
CA LYS A 68 8.90 -24.58 -11.82
C LYS A 68 7.81 -23.69 -12.39
N ILE A 69 6.74 -24.31 -12.90
CA ILE A 69 5.50 -23.62 -13.27
C ILE A 69 4.72 -23.35 -11.98
N LEU A 70 4.33 -22.08 -11.76
CA LEU A 70 3.58 -21.67 -10.58
C LEU A 70 2.10 -21.55 -10.95
N GLU A 71 1.27 -22.35 -10.29
CA GLU A 71 -0.18 -22.21 -10.40
C GLU A 71 -0.72 -21.27 -9.32
N ARG A 72 -1.76 -20.52 -9.65
CA ARG A 72 -2.45 -19.69 -8.67
C ARG A 72 -3.25 -20.59 -7.74
N ALA A 73 -2.88 -20.59 -6.46
CA ALA A 73 -3.70 -21.25 -5.45
C ALA A 73 -5.12 -20.66 -5.46
N PRO A 74 -6.16 -21.48 -5.22
CA PRO A 74 -7.52 -20.98 -5.08
C PRO A 74 -7.56 -19.90 -4.01
N GLY A 75 -8.22 -18.77 -4.33
CA GLY A 75 -8.38 -17.68 -3.38
C GLY A 75 -9.23 -18.12 -2.16
N PRO A 76 -9.13 -17.41 -1.03
CA PRO A 76 -9.99 -17.68 0.11
C PRO A 76 -11.46 -17.55 -0.30
N GLN A 77 -12.27 -18.58 0.01
CA GLN A 77 -13.72 -18.53 -0.18
C GLN A 77 -14.27 -17.43 0.74
N ARG A 78 -14.85 -16.39 0.14
CA ARG A 78 -15.47 -15.30 0.89
C ARG A 78 -16.93 -15.64 1.10
N GLU A 79 -17.31 -15.97 2.33
CA GLU A 79 -18.72 -15.94 2.72
C GLU A 79 -19.24 -14.51 2.54
N PRO A 80 -20.42 -14.32 1.91
CA PRO A 80 -20.98 -12.98 1.74
C PRO A 80 -21.18 -12.36 3.13
N LEU A 81 -20.69 -11.12 3.30
CA LEU A 81 -21.08 -10.32 4.46
C LEU A 81 -22.61 -10.28 4.48
N SER A 82 -23.24 -10.92 5.47
CA SER A 82 -24.68 -10.84 5.65
C SER A 82 -25.04 -9.35 5.75
N LEU A 83 -25.76 -8.82 4.76
CA LEU A 83 -26.36 -7.49 4.82
C LEU A 83 -27.35 -7.51 5.98
N ALA A 84 -26.90 -7.18 7.19
CA ALA A 84 -27.80 -6.66 8.19
C ALA A 84 -28.20 -5.27 7.69
N SER A 85 -29.36 -5.21 7.03
CA SER A 85 -30.00 -3.99 6.53
C SER A 85 -30.33 -3.05 7.69
N SER A 86 -29.34 -2.33 8.22
CA SER A 86 -29.58 -1.18 9.07
C SER A 86 -29.96 -0.02 8.15
N GLN A 87 -31.26 0.29 8.14
CA GLN A 87 -31.86 1.41 7.42
C GLN A 87 -31.11 2.70 7.75
N ILE A 88 -30.40 3.26 6.77
CA ILE A 88 -29.83 4.61 6.88
C ILE A 88 -30.99 5.56 6.62
N SER A 89 -31.61 6.05 7.68
CA SER A 89 -32.64 7.08 7.59
C SER A 89 -32.02 8.36 7.03
N SER A 90 -32.46 8.76 5.85
CA SER A 90 -31.97 9.94 5.13
C SER A 90 -32.27 11.22 5.92
N THR A 91 -31.29 11.77 6.64
CA THR A 91 -31.35 13.16 7.09
C THR A 91 -30.86 14.05 5.95
N SER A 92 -31.76 14.86 5.38
CA SER A 92 -31.50 15.85 4.34
C SER A 92 -30.16 16.58 4.51
N ALA A 93 -29.41 16.66 3.40
CA ALA A 93 -28.19 17.46 3.31
C ALA A 93 -28.51 18.93 3.60
N LYS A 94 -28.04 19.45 4.74
CA LYS A 94 -27.94 20.89 4.95
C LYS A 94 -26.72 21.40 4.17
N THR A 95 -26.98 22.05 3.04
CA THR A 95 -25.98 22.89 2.36
C THR A 95 -25.57 24.02 3.32
N ILE A 96 -24.33 23.98 3.80
CA ILE A 96 -23.71 25.10 4.51
C ILE A 96 -23.05 25.97 3.44
N ALA A 97 -23.54 27.20 3.27
CA ALA A 97 -22.92 28.19 2.41
C ALA A 97 -21.55 28.60 2.99
N VAL A 98 -20.48 28.34 2.26
CA VAL A 98 -19.13 28.86 2.57
C VAL A 98 -19.02 30.22 1.88
N PRO A 99 -18.74 31.32 2.60
CA PRO A 99 -18.58 32.63 1.97
C PRO A 99 -17.30 32.64 1.12
N ALA A 100 -17.39 33.25 -0.06
CA ALA A 100 -16.27 33.46 -0.95
C ALA A 100 -15.24 34.38 -0.28
N ILE A 101 -14.10 33.83 0.11
CA ILE A 101 -12.93 34.62 0.48
C ILE A 101 -12.33 35.21 -0.80
N GLY A 102 -12.48 36.53 -0.93
CA GLY A 102 -11.97 37.32 -2.04
C GLY A 102 -10.44 37.38 -2.09
N SER A 103 -9.98 37.51 -3.33
CA SER A 103 -8.63 37.69 -3.87
C SER A 103 -7.67 38.57 -3.06
N HIS A 104 -6.39 38.20 -3.04
CA HIS A 104 -5.23 38.96 -3.57
C HIS A 104 -3.94 38.37 -2.96
N ILE A 105 -3.24 37.51 -3.71
CA ILE A 105 -1.84 37.19 -3.45
C ILE A 105 -1.03 37.86 -4.56
N THR A 106 -0.47 39.03 -4.29
CA THR A 106 0.63 39.56 -5.08
C THR A 106 1.89 38.85 -4.63
N ALA A 107 2.36 37.89 -5.44
CA ALA A 107 3.68 37.32 -5.25
C ALA A 107 4.72 38.35 -5.72
N GLU A 108 5.34 39.06 -4.78
CA GLU A 108 6.60 39.75 -5.05
C GLU A 108 7.73 38.70 -5.10
N THR A 109 8.32 38.53 -6.28
CA THR A 109 9.52 37.71 -6.48
C THR A 109 10.71 38.45 -5.88
N PRO A 110 11.45 37.91 -4.88
CA PRO A 110 12.73 38.49 -4.52
C PRO A 110 13.73 38.11 -5.61
N SER A 111 14.25 39.11 -6.32
CA SER A 111 15.49 38.95 -7.09
C SER A 111 16.61 38.65 -6.10
N HIS A 112 17.23 37.47 -6.18
CA HIS A 112 18.54 37.26 -5.59
C HIS A 112 19.58 37.22 -6.69
N SER A 113 20.29 38.33 -6.79
CA SER A 113 21.53 38.49 -7.54
C SER A 113 22.66 37.79 -6.78
N ALA A 114 23.38 36.93 -7.52
CA ALA A 114 24.80 36.61 -7.42
C ALA A 114 25.45 36.36 -6.03
N ARG A 115 25.96 35.14 -5.84
CA ARG A 115 27.41 34.86 -5.82
C ARG A 115 27.71 33.37 -5.94
#